data_AF-A0A8J4EVV8-F1
#
_entry.id   AF-A0A8J4EVV8-F1
#
_cell.length_a   1.000
_cell.length_b   1.000
_cell.length_c   1.000
_cell.angle_alpha   90.00
_cell.angle_beta   90.00
_cell.angle_gamma   90.00
#
_symmetry.space_group_name_H-M   'P 1'
#
loop_
_entity.id
_entity.type
_entity.pdbx_description
1 polymer ?
#
loop_
_entity_poly.entity_id
_entity_poly.type
_entity_poly.pdbx_seq_one_letter_code
_entity_poly.pdbx_strand_id
1 'polypeptide(L)'
;MSAEKDGTLDFILEDRTVLTHMLRCINGQPPLEKEDTVRERIAEAILVLAGTDKGRDALWDAGAPEALRKGYEDEQHPGVCLAMERTAEIFLSHSTIDSGPTPGVLGLASSAKQLQQQQQQQQQQQQHELAQEQG
;
A
#
# COMPACT_ATOMS: atom_id res chain seq x y z
N MET A 1 -8.37 33.30 -0.42
CA MET A 1 -8.20 32.54 -1.68
C MET A 1 -7.56 31.22 -1.29
N SER A 2 -8.01 30.08 -1.82
CA SER A 2 -7.47 28.76 -1.45
C SER A 2 -6.62 28.20 -2.58
N ALA A 3 -5.70 27.28 -2.27
CA ALA A 3 -4.75 26.70 -3.24
C ALA A 3 -5.44 25.97 -4.40
N GLU A 4 -6.66 25.46 -4.19
CA GLU A 4 -7.48 24.85 -5.24
C GLU A 4 -8.06 25.89 -6.20
N LYS A 5 -8.30 27.12 -5.72
CA LYS A 5 -8.95 28.18 -6.49
C LYS A 5 -7.97 29.00 -7.33
N ASP A 6 -6.72 29.10 -6.90
CA ASP A 6 -5.68 29.84 -7.63
C ASP A 6 -4.78 28.95 -8.48
N GLY A 7 -5.01 27.62 -8.48
CA GLY A 7 -4.26 26.64 -9.27
C GLY A 7 -2.92 26.23 -8.64
N THR A 8 -2.58 26.75 -7.46
CA THR A 8 -1.33 26.38 -6.76
C THR A 8 -1.31 24.88 -6.43
N LEU A 9 -2.44 24.30 -6.04
CA LEU A 9 -2.52 22.86 -5.76
C LEU A 9 -2.21 22.05 -7.02
N ASP A 10 -2.84 22.39 -8.15
CA ASP A 10 -2.62 21.66 -9.41
C ASP A 10 -1.14 21.73 -9.83
N PHE A 11 -0.51 22.90 -9.72
CA PHE A 11 0.92 23.06 -10.01
C PHE A 11 1.81 22.16 -9.13
N ILE A 12 1.51 22.05 -7.84
CA ILE A 12 2.26 21.18 -6.92
C ILE A 12 2.05 19.70 -7.27
N LEU A 13 0.81 19.31 -7.58
CA LEU A 13 0.47 17.90 -7.85
C LEU A 13 1.00 17.41 -9.21
N GLU A 14 1.15 18.30 -10.19
CA GLU A 14 1.77 17.99 -11.49
C GLU A 14 3.29 17.78 -11.37
N ASP A 15 3.94 18.35 -10.35
CA ASP A 15 5.36 18.12 -10.08
C ASP A 15 5.60 16.83 -9.28
N ARG A 16 5.69 15.72 -10.01
CA ARG A 16 6.01 14.41 -9.43
C ARG A 16 7.34 14.37 -8.67
N THR A 17 8.30 15.24 -9.03
CA THR A 17 9.60 15.30 -8.35
C THR A 17 9.42 15.79 -6.92
N VAL A 18 8.61 16.83 -6.73
CA VAL A 18 8.26 17.36 -5.39
C VAL A 18 7.61 16.27 -4.55
N LEU A 19 6.60 15.57 -5.06
CA LEU A 19 5.91 14.51 -4.32
C LEU A 19 6.87 13.37 -3.93
N THR A 20 7.74 12.95 -4.84
CA THR A 20 8.74 11.92 -4.57
C THR A 20 9.74 12.36 -3.50
N HIS A 21 10.15 13.62 -3.51
CA HIS A 21 11.03 14.18 -2.49
C HIS A 21 10.35 14.27 -1.12
N MET A 22 9.07 14.66 -1.07
CA MET A 22 8.30 14.64 0.17
C MET A 22 8.22 13.21 0.74
N LEU A 23 7.86 12.23 -0.08
CA LEU A 23 7.77 10.83 0.34
C LEU A 23 9.11 10.28 0.82
N ARG A 24 10.23 10.69 0.21
CA ARG A 24 11.58 10.29 0.64
C ARG A 24 11.88 10.65 2.09
N CYS A 25 11.33 11.75 2.61
CA CYS A 25 11.55 12.14 4.01
C CYS A 25 10.92 11.15 5.01
N ILE A 26 9.91 10.40 4.59
CA ILE A 26 9.12 9.53 5.47
C ILE A 26 9.08 8.06 5.00
N ASN A 27 9.95 7.65 4.08
CA ASN A 27 9.89 6.30 3.49
C ASN A 27 10.70 5.23 4.24
N GLY A 28 11.39 5.60 5.32
CA GLY A 28 12.24 4.70 6.12
C GLY A 28 13.51 4.22 5.42
N GLN A 29 13.88 4.78 4.26
CA GLN A 29 15.04 4.33 3.48
C GLN A 29 16.21 5.31 3.56
N PRO A 30 17.47 4.83 3.72
CA PRO A 30 18.64 5.70 3.73
C PRO A 30 18.86 6.46 2.40
N PRO A 31 19.41 7.69 2.45
CA PRO A 31 19.70 8.48 3.66
C PRO A 31 18.40 9.02 4.29
N LEU A 32 18.26 8.79 5.59
CA LEU A 32 17.11 9.26 6.37
C LEU A 32 17.20 10.76 6.63
N GLU A 33 16.04 11.43 6.65
CA GLU A 33 15.93 12.78 7.21
C GLU A 33 16.15 12.72 8.72
N LYS A 34 17.12 13.49 9.22
CA LYS A 34 17.57 13.41 10.61
C LYS A 34 16.71 14.24 11.55
N GLU A 35 16.14 15.32 11.04
CA GLU A 35 15.37 16.26 11.85
C GLU A 35 13.92 15.79 11.97
N ASP A 36 13.54 15.39 13.18
CA ASP A 36 12.18 14.93 13.49
C ASP A 36 11.13 15.97 13.10
N THR A 37 11.42 17.26 13.33
CA THR A 37 10.53 18.36 12.94
C THR A 37 10.31 18.41 11.43
N VAL A 38 11.34 18.13 10.62
CA VAL A 38 11.19 18.11 9.15
C VAL A 38 10.32 16.92 8.74
N ARG A 39 10.60 15.72 9.28
CA ARG A 39 9.79 14.53 9.00
C ARG A 39 8.32 14.75 9.37
N GLU A 40 8.05 15.31 10.55
CA GLU A 40 6.70 15.59 11.01
C GLU A 40 5.98 16.58 10.09
N ARG A 41 6.60 17.70 9.75
CA ARG A 41 5.98 18.71 8.86
C ARG A 41 5.73 18.17 7.46
N ILE A 42 6.61 17.33 6.95
CA ILE A 42 6.41 16.68 5.66
C ILE A 42 5.29 15.63 5.74
N ALA A 43 5.23 14.83 6.80
CA ALA A 43 4.15 13.87 7.01
C ALA A 43 2.78 14.57 7.12
N GLU A 44 2.70 15.68 7.86
CA GLU A 44 1.50 16.51 7.94
C GLU A 44 1.11 17.12 6.58
N ALA A 45 2.09 17.59 5.79
CA ALA A 45 1.82 18.11 4.46
C ALA A 45 1.26 17.03 3.52
N ILE A 46 1.80 15.81 3.59
CA ILE A 46 1.30 14.65 2.86
C ILE A 46 -0.14 14.33 3.30
N LEU A 47 -0.43 14.37 4.60
CA LEU A 47 -1.78 14.18 5.13
C LEU A 47 -2.76 15.22 4.56
N VAL A 48 -2.37 16.50 4.53
CA VAL A 48 -3.20 17.58 3.95
C VAL A 48 -3.48 17.32 2.46
N LEU A 49 -2.47 16.95 1.68
CA LEU A 49 -2.64 16.62 0.27
C LEU A 49 -3.59 15.42 0.08
N ALA A 50 -3.43 14.36 0.87
CA ALA A 50 -4.31 13.20 0.87
C ALA A 50 -5.76 13.54 1.27
N GLY A 51 -6.00 14.65 1.96
CA GLY A 51 -7.36 15.13 2.24
C GLY A 51 -8.14 15.58 0.99
N THR A 52 -7.50 15.71 -0.16
CA THR A 52 -8.12 16.13 -1.42
C THR A 52 -8.17 14.99 -2.43
N ASP A 53 -9.19 14.93 -3.28
CA ASP A 53 -9.32 13.85 -4.28
C ASP A 53 -8.11 13.78 -5.22
N LYS A 54 -7.75 14.92 -5.85
CA LYS A 54 -6.60 15.01 -6.73
C LYS A 54 -5.27 14.71 -6.02
N GLY A 55 -5.13 15.17 -4.78
CA GLY A 55 -3.92 14.95 -4.00
C GLY A 55 -3.72 13.50 -3.62
N ARG A 56 -4.80 12.77 -3.29
CA ARG A 56 -4.71 11.31 -3.10
C ARG A 56 -4.24 10.60 -4.36
N ASP A 57 -4.85 10.90 -5.50
CA ASP A 57 -4.52 10.24 -6.76
C ASP A 57 -3.04 10.47 -7.11
N ALA A 58 -2.58 11.72 -7.02
CA ALA A 58 -1.18 12.07 -7.28
C ALA A 58 -0.19 11.41 -6.29
N LEU A 59 -0.53 11.36 -5.00
CA LEU A 59 0.28 10.67 -3.99
C LEU A 59 0.31 9.14 -4.23
N TRP A 60 -0.81 8.56 -4.63
CA TRP A 60 -0.90 7.14 -4.95
C TRP A 60 0.02 6.79 -6.12
N ASP A 61 -0.03 7.56 -7.21
CA ASP A 61 0.82 7.41 -8.39
C ASP A 61 2.31 7.69 -8.10
N ALA A 62 2.60 8.50 -7.07
CA ALA A 62 3.94 8.73 -6.55
C ALA A 62 4.45 7.60 -5.63
N GLY A 63 3.61 6.61 -5.30
CA GLY A 63 3.99 5.47 -4.47
C GLY A 63 3.86 5.69 -2.96
N ALA A 64 3.00 6.62 -2.53
CA ALA A 64 2.80 6.94 -1.12
C ALA A 64 2.46 5.74 -0.22
N PRO A 65 1.59 4.78 -0.61
CA PRO A 65 1.25 3.65 0.27
C PRO A 65 2.47 2.81 0.68
N GLU A 66 3.39 2.54 -0.24
CA GLU A 66 4.61 1.77 0.05
C GLU A 66 5.60 2.57 0.87
N ALA A 67 5.73 3.88 0.60
CA ALA A 67 6.57 4.77 1.41
C ALA A 67 6.07 4.83 2.87
N LEU A 68 4.75 5.00 3.06
CA LEU A 68 4.14 5.00 4.39
C LEU A 68 4.37 3.68 5.12
N ARG A 69 4.14 2.55 4.45
CA ARG A 69 4.33 1.22 5.04
C ARG A 69 5.75 1.02 5.54
N LYS A 70 6.75 1.30 4.71
CA LYS A 70 8.17 1.14 5.07
C LYS A 70 8.62 2.14 6.12
N GLY A 71 8.20 3.40 6.00
CA GLY A 71 8.59 4.44 6.95
C GLY A 71 8.07 4.19 8.35
N TYR A 72 6.87 3.63 8.47
CA TYR A 72 6.24 3.38 9.75
C TYR A 72 6.89 2.23 10.54
N GLU A 73 7.57 1.29 9.86
CA GLU A 73 8.17 0.10 10.50
C GLU A 73 9.20 0.49 11.60
N ASP A 74 9.96 1.56 11.39
CA ASP A 74 11.06 1.99 12.28
C ASP A 74 10.90 3.43 12.84
N GLU A 75 9.81 4.13 12.51
CA GLU A 75 9.58 5.49 13.00
C GLU A 75 9.16 5.51 14.48
N GLN A 76 9.76 6.41 15.25
CA GLN A 76 9.55 6.52 16.70
C GLN A 76 8.95 7.88 17.09
N HIS A 77 8.99 8.87 16.19
CA HIS A 77 8.46 10.18 16.48
C HIS A 77 6.92 10.16 16.46
N PRO A 78 6.24 10.44 17.59
CA PRO A 78 4.80 10.24 17.72
C PRO A 78 3.99 11.11 16.75
N GLY A 79 4.44 12.33 16.46
CA GLY A 79 3.79 13.22 15.49
C GLY A 79 3.89 12.71 14.05
N VAL A 80 5.01 12.06 13.70
CA VAL A 80 5.18 11.46 12.36
C VAL A 80 4.26 10.24 12.24
N CYS A 81 4.30 9.35 13.23
CA CYS A 81 3.44 8.16 13.26
C CYS A 81 1.96 8.53 13.13
N LEU A 82 1.49 9.51 13.91
CA LEU A 82 0.10 9.96 13.85
C LEU A 82 -0.27 10.48 12.45
N ALA A 83 0.56 11.31 11.83
CA ALA A 83 0.28 11.82 10.49
C ALA A 83 0.27 10.70 9.43
N MET A 84 1.19 9.75 9.52
CA MET A 84 1.26 8.58 8.63
C MET A 84 0.04 7.67 8.78
N GLU A 85 -0.39 7.40 10.02
CA GLU A 85 -1.58 6.61 10.32
C GLU A 85 -2.84 7.26 9.74
N ARG A 86 -3.03 8.56 9.96
CA ARG A 86 -4.16 9.30 9.39
C ARG A 86 -4.16 9.31 7.88
N THR A 87 -2.98 9.42 7.27
CA THR A 87 -2.84 9.35 5.81
C THR A 87 -3.22 7.95 5.30
N ALA A 88 -2.76 6.90 5.98
CA ALA A 88 -3.10 5.52 5.64
C ALA A 88 -4.61 5.24 5.81
N GLU A 89 -5.26 5.76 6.86
CA GLU A 89 -6.71 5.67 7.04
C GLU A 89 -7.47 6.27 5.85
N ILE A 90 -7.03 7.42 5.33
CA ILE A 90 -7.61 8.06 4.15
C ILE A 90 -7.46 7.15 2.91
N PHE A 91 -6.26 6.60 2.67
CA PHE A 91 -6.07 5.69 1.55
C PHE A 91 -6.92 4.42 1.66
N LEU A 92 -7.05 3.83 2.85
CA LEU A 92 -7.85 2.64 3.06
C LEU A 92 -9.35 2.92 2.83
N SER A 93 -9.85 4.05 3.31
CA SER A 93 -11.26 4.46 3.17
C SER A 93 -11.64 4.87 1.74
N HIS A 94 -10.69 5.35 0.93
CA HIS A 94 -10.91 5.80 -0.44
C HIS A 94 -10.33 4.88 -1.52
N SER A 95 -9.65 3.80 -1.15
CA SER A 95 -9.18 2.81 -2.11
C SER A 95 -10.39 2.18 -2.81
N THR A 96 -10.54 2.46 -4.10
CA THR A 96 -11.33 1.58 -4.96
C THR A 96 -10.64 0.24 -4.91
N ILE A 97 -11.31 -0.78 -4.39
CA ILE A 97 -10.82 -2.15 -4.44
C ILE A 97 -10.83 -2.56 -5.93
N ASP A 98 -9.84 -2.14 -6.70
CA ASP A 98 -9.40 -2.92 -7.83
C ASP A 98 -8.49 -3.99 -7.23
N SER A 99 -9.04 -5.21 -7.12
CA SER A 99 -8.33 -6.38 -6.62
C SER A 99 -7.29 -6.82 -7.66
N GLY A 100 -6.31 -5.97 -7.93
CA GLY A 100 -5.07 -6.33 -8.60
C GLY A 100 -4.19 -7.12 -7.63
N PRO A 101 -3.39 -8.09 -8.13
CA PRO A 101 -2.64 -9.00 -7.29
C PRO A 101 -1.61 -8.23 -6.45
N THR A 102 -1.86 -8.12 -5.16
CA THR A 102 -0.84 -7.70 -4.20
C THR A 102 0.31 -8.72 -4.26
N PRO A 103 1.54 -8.30 -4.62
CA PRO A 103 2.70 -9.18 -4.61
C PRO A 103 3.13 -9.37 -3.15
N GLY A 104 2.40 -10.21 -2.43
CA GLY A 104 2.64 -10.50 -1.01
C GLY A 104 1.70 -11.53 -0.40
N VAL A 105 0.51 -11.73 -0.97
CA VAL A 105 -0.50 -12.67 -0.41
C VAL A 105 -0.81 -13.84 -1.37
N LEU A 106 -0.33 -13.82 -2.62
CA LEU A 106 -0.63 -14.84 -3.64
C LEU A 106 -0.03 -16.24 -3.39
N GLY A 107 0.83 -16.41 -2.38
CA GLY A 107 1.47 -17.70 -2.10
C GLY A 107 0.58 -18.73 -1.39
N LEU A 108 -0.49 -18.29 -0.72
CA LEU A 108 -1.28 -19.18 0.15
C LEU A 108 -2.54 -19.73 -0.52
N ALA A 109 -3.16 -18.98 -1.44
CA ALA A 109 -4.39 -19.42 -2.11
C ALA A 109 -4.15 -20.51 -3.18
N SER A 110 -2.98 -20.49 -3.83
CA SER A 110 -2.62 -21.46 -4.87
C SER A 110 -2.35 -22.86 -4.30
N SER A 111 -1.76 -22.92 -3.10
CA SER A 111 -1.46 -24.19 -2.41
C SER A 111 -2.71 -24.94 -1.97
N ALA A 112 -3.77 -24.22 -1.56
CA ALA A 112 -5.01 -24.83 -1.09
C ALA A 112 -5.79 -25.53 -2.22
N LYS A 113 -5.93 -24.89 -3.38
CA LYS A 113 -6.59 -25.50 -4.54
C LYS A 113 -5.81 -26.69 -5.11
N GLN A 114 -4.48 -26.60 -5.11
CA GLN A 114 -3.61 -27.65 -5.63
C GLN A 114 -3.60 -28.90 -4.72
N LEU A 115 -3.63 -28.72 -3.39
CA LEU A 115 -3.77 -29.82 -2.42
C LEU A 115 -5.14 -30.51 -2.52
N GLN A 116 -6.22 -29.75 -2.72
CA GLN A 116 -7.56 -30.31 -2.84
C GLN A 116 -7.73 -31.13 -4.14
N GLN A 117 -7.14 -30.66 -5.25
CA GLN A 117 -7.19 -31.37 -6.53
C GLN A 117 -6.34 -32.65 -6.50
N GLN A 118 -5.21 -32.65 -5.78
CA GLN A 118 -4.36 -33.83 -5.61
C GLN A 118 -5.02 -34.90 -4.73
N GLN A 119 -5.75 -34.50 -3.66
CA GLN A 119 -6.53 -35.43 -2.85
C GLN A 119 -7.70 -36.06 -3.62
N GLN A 120 -8.41 -35.30 -4.47
CA GLN A 120 -9.49 -35.85 -5.29
C GLN A 120 -8.98 -36.87 -6.31
N GLN A 121 -7.82 -36.64 -6.93
CA GLN A 121 -7.23 -37.61 -7.84
C GLN A 121 -6.80 -38.90 -7.14
N GLN A 122 -6.23 -38.82 -5.93
CA GLN A 122 -5.87 -40.01 -5.16
C GLN A 122 -7.11 -40.82 -4.73
N GLN A 123 -8.20 -40.15 -4.33
CA GLN A 123 -9.45 -40.85 -4.02
C GLN A 123 -10.07 -41.54 -5.24
N GLN A 124 -10.04 -40.89 -6.41
CA GLN A 124 -10.55 -41.51 -7.65
C GLN A 124 -9.71 -42.71 -8.07
N GLN A 125 -8.38 -42.65 -7.92
CA GLN A 125 -7.50 -43.78 -8.21
C GLN A 125 -7.77 -44.96 -7.26
N GLN A 126 -7.86 -44.73 -5.95
CA GLN A 126 -8.17 -45.79 -4.99
C GLN A 126 -9.55 -46.42 -5.23
N GLN A 127 -10.56 -45.62 -5.61
CA GLN A 127 -11.88 -46.17 -5.94
C GLN A 127 -11.86 -47.01 -7.22
N HIS A 128 -11.03 -46.65 -8.20
CA HIS A 128 -10.93 -47.42 -9.44
C HIS A 128 -10.15 -48.72 -9.24
N GLU A 129 -9.12 -48.71 -8.40
CA GLU A 129 -8.31 -49.88 -8.06
C GLU A 129 -9.13 -50.91 -7.25
N LEU A 130 -9.91 -50.45 -6.25
CA LEU A 130 -10.81 -51.31 -5.47
C LEU A 130 -11.95 -51.92 -6.30
N ALA A 131 -12.39 -51.23 -7.37
CA ALA A 131 -13.41 -51.75 -8.28
C ALA A 131 -12.87 -52.81 -9.25
N GLN A 132 -11.55 -52.84 -9.49
CA GLN A 132 -10.91 -53.84 -10.34
C GLN A 132 -10.52 -55.12 -9.59
N GLU A 133 -10.36 -55.07 -8.26
CA GLU A 133 -10.06 -56.25 -7.44
C GLU A 133 -11.30 -57.10 -7.05
N GLN A 134 -12.52 -56.66 -7.38
CA GLN A 134 -13.77 -57.38 -7.06
C GLN A 134 -14.54 -57.93 -8.29
N GLY A 135 -13.96 -57.87 -9.49
CA GLY A 135 -14.51 -58.46 -10.72
C GLY A 135 -13.68 -59.63 -11.22
#